data_AF-A0A960Z437-F1
#
_entry.id   AF-A0A960Z437-F1
#
_cell.length_a   1.000
_cell.length_b   1.000
_cell.length_c   1.000
_cell.angle_alpha   90.00
_cell.angle_beta   90.00
_cell.angle_gamma   90.00
#
_symmetry.space_group_name_H-M   'P 1'
#
loop_
_entity.id
_entity.type
_entity.pdbx_description
1 polymer ?
#
loop_
_entity_poly.entity_id
_entity_poly.type
_entity_poly.pdbx_seq_one_letter_code
_entity_poly.pdbx_strand_id
1 'polypeptide(L)'
;MFVAGQELVFSITVRDTGYTFFTGPGDRNPDGIVHAAITDLGNGVFHVGFEDLYNGGDLDYDDVNLVIETTGIVIADEDTDDDGIPDDEDNCVVTPNPDQADADGDGEGDVCDVCPNDAGNEDADNDGICGADDNCPAVSNSNQADADEDGLGDACDACPNDATNDADGDGVCEDVDNCPGAANADQANADGDEAGDICDLCPNDAGDDADGDGVCGDVDACEGTELTESVPTEELGVNRFALIDGDGVFDTVSPRGRGPRRSYTIQDTHGCSCSQIIEALDLGEGHTKFGCSISAMDDWIATF
;
A
#
# COMPACT_ATOMS: atom_id res chain seq x y z
N MET A 1 -2.12 42.77 -24.06
CA MET A 1 -2.29 42.03 -25.34
C MET A 1 -3.25 42.77 -26.27
N PHE A 2 -2.85 43.05 -27.52
CA PHE A 2 -3.82 43.44 -28.56
C PHE A 2 -4.53 42.18 -29.05
N VAL A 3 -5.84 42.03 -28.79
CA VAL A 3 -6.60 40.88 -29.27
C VAL A 3 -6.99 41.05 -30.74
N ALA A 4 -7.14 39.94 -31.46
CA ALA A 4 -7.56 39.96 -32.86
C ALA A 4 -8.85 40.79 -33.04
N GLY A 5 -8.80 41.78 -33.93
CA GLY A 5 -9.89 42.72 -34.19
C GLY A 5 -9.81 44.06 -33.45
N GLN A 6 -8.76 44.31 -32.67
CA GLN A 6 -8.48 45.64 -32.11
C GLN A 6 -7.76 46.53 -33.13
N GLU A 7 -8.24 47.77 -33.27
CA GLU A 7 -7.65 48.80 -34.13
C GLU A 7 -6.72 49.70 -33.32
N LEU A 8 -5.51 49.96 -33.83
CA LEU A 8 -4.59 50.95 -33.29
C LEU A 8 -4.98 52.35 -33.79
N VAL A 9 -5.24 53.26 -32.85
CA VAL A 9 -5.59 54.65 -33.17
C VAL A 9 -4.51 55.57 -32.60
N PHE A 10 -3.79 56.25 -33.49
CA PHE A 10 -2.86 57.32 -33.11
C PHE A 10 -3.57 58.67 -33.23
N SER A 11 -3.12 59.66 -32.45
CA SER A 11 -3.63 61.03 -32.57
C SER A 11 -2.51 62.06 -32.52
N ILE A 12 -2.67 63.14 -33.27
CA ILE A 12 -1.84 64.34 -33.17
C ILE A 12 -2.68 65.48 -32.64
N THR A 13 -2.14 66.24 -31.70
CA THR A 13 -2.81 67.43 -31.16
C THR A 13 -2.00 68.67 -31.51
N VAL A 14 -2.63 69.60 -32.21
CA VAL A 14 -2.03 70.89 -32.56
C VAL A 14 -2.13 71.82 -31.37
N ARG A 15 -1.01 72.05 -30.68
CA ARG A 15 -0.97 72.75 -29.38
C ARG A 15 -1.59 74.14 -29.40
N ASP A 16 -1.42 74.88 -30.48
CA ASP A 16 -1.84 76.28 -30.57
C ASP A 16 -3.33 76.45 -30.89
N THR A 17 -3.95 75.46 -31.52
CA THR A 17 -5.37 75.47 -31.89
C THR A 17 -6.22 74.58 -30.98
N GLY A 18 -5.59 73.59 -30.33
CA GLY A 18 -6.26 72.58 -29.51
C GLY A 18 -6.98 71.49 -30.31
N TYR A 19 -6.84 71.46 -31.64
CA TYR A 19 -7.44 70.41 -32.47
C TYR A 19 -6.65 69.11 -32.33
N THR A 20 -7.38 68.00 -32.16
CA THR A 20 -6.84 66.64 -32.16
C THR A 20 -7.38 65.89 -33.37
N PHE A 21 -6.48 65.30 -34.13
CA PHE A 21 -6.78 64.48 -35.30
C PHE A 21 -6.36 63.05 -35.05
N PHE A 22 -7.21 62.10 -35.45
CA PHE A 22 -7.01 60.67 -35.23
C PHE A 22 -6.77 59.95 -36.57
N THR A 23 -5.95 58.90 -36.54
CA THR A 23 -5.83 57.96 -37.67
C THR A 23 -7.13 57.22 -37.91
N GLY A 24 -7.38 56.76 -39.14
CA GLY A 24 -8.53 55.91 -39.49
C GLY A 24 -9.70 56.69 -40.14
N PRO A 25 -10.94 56.17 -40.10
CA PRO A 25 -12.07 56.72 -40.86
C PRO A 25 -12.41 58.17 -40.47
N GLY A 26 -12.84 58.98 -41.45
CA GLY A 26 -13.11 60.41 -41.27
C GLY A 26 -14.14 60.74 -40.19
N ASP A 27 -15.08 59.82 -39.94
CA ASP A 27 -16.09 59.94 -38.88
C ASP A 27 -15.49 60.00 -37.45
N ARG A 28 -14.21 59.65 -37.29
CA ARG A 28 -13.46 59.79 -36.03
C ARG A 28 -13.01 61.23 -35.77
N ASN A 29 -12.96 62.07 -36.79
CA ASN A 29 -12.48 63.44 -36.72
C ASN A 29 -13.64 64.45 -36.66
N PRO A 30 -13.51 65.57 -35.92
CA PRO A 30 -14.59 66.54 -35.72
C PRO A 30 -15.18 67.16 -37.00
N ASP A 31 -14.42 67.14 -38.10
CA ASP A 31 -14.82 67.67 -39.41
C ASP A 31 -15.22 66.59 -40.42
N GLY A 32 -15.19 65.31 -40.03
CA GLY A 32 -15.58 64.19 -40.88
C GLY A 32 -14.55 63.81 -41.94
N ILE A 33 -13.35 64.38 -41.91
CA ILE A 33 -12.28 64.15 -42.90
C ILE A 33 -11.21 63.22 -42.32
N VAL A 34 -10.57 62.40 -43.16
CA VAL A 34 -9.40 61.62 -42.77
C VAL A 34 -8.18 62.54 -42.81
N HIS A 35 -7.55 62.78 -41.66
CA HIS A 35 -6.35 63.64 -41.55
C HIS A 35 -5.06 62.84 -41.37
N ALA A 36 -5.18 61.53 -41.12
CA ALA A 36 -4.05 60.67 -40.89
C ALA A 36 -4.33 59.23 -41.34
N ALA A 37 -3.36 58.63 -42.00
CA ALA A 37 -3.42 57.27 -42.49
C ALA A 37 -2.26 56.45 -41.93
N ILE A 38 -2.52 55.16 -41.70
CA ILE A 38 -1.51 54.18 -41.34
C ILE A 38 -1.29 53.30 -42.56
N THR A 39 -0.05 53.25 -43.02
CA THR A 39 0.39 52.31 -44.05
C THR A 39 1.26 51.25 -43.39
N ASP A 40 0.83 50.00 -43.44
CA ASP A 40 1.66 48.85 -43.07
C ASP A 40 2.73 48.64 -44.15
N LEU A 41 4.01 48.77 -43.77
CA LEU A 41 5.15 48.55 -44.66
C LEU A 41 5.70 47.12 -44.57
N GLY A 42 5.12 46.29 -43.70
CA GLY A 42 5.58 44.93 -43.39
C GLY A 42 6.72 44.90 -42.37
N ASN A 43 7.04 43.69 -41.88
CA ASN A 43 8.12 43.44 -40.91
C ASN A 43 8.04 44.30 -39.62
N GLY A 44 6.81 44.61 -39.17
CA GLY A 44 6.62 45.42 -37.96
C GLY A 44 6.96 46.90 -38.14
N VAL A 45 7.02 47.39 -39.39
CA VAL A 45 7.22 48.81 -39.69
C VAL A 45 5.90 49.43 -40.15
N PHE A 46 5.49 50.48 -39.46
CA PHE A 46 4.28 51.23 -39.79
C PHE A 46 4.65 52.67 -40.13
N HIS A 47 4.09 53.16 -41.24
CA HIS A 47 4.15 54.57 -41.60
C HIS A 47 2.87 55.26 -41.16
N VAL A 48 2.98 56.29 -40.33
CA VAL A 48 1.87 57.15 -39.93
C VAL A 48 2.08 58.52 -40.55
N GLY A 49 1.31 58.82 -41.57
CA GLY A 49 1.32 60.10 -42.27
C GLY A 49 0.16 60.98 -41.81
N PHE A 50 0.41 62.27 -41.63
CA PHE A 50 -0.59 63.29 -41.31
C PHE A 50 -0.57 64.40 -42.36
N GLU A 51 -1.74 65.00 -42.62
CA GLU A 51 -1.95 66.10 -43.58
C GLU A 51 -2.34 67.41 -42.85
N ASP A 52 -1.82 68.57 -43.30
CA ASP A 52 -2.33 69.91 -42.93
C ASP A 52 -3.24 70.48 -44.03
N LEU A 53 -4.51 70.73 -43.70
CA LEU A 53 -5.49 71.28 -44.65
C LEU A 53 -5.31 72.78 -44.96
N TYR A 54 -4.32 73.49 -44.40
CA TYR A 54 -4.16 74.92 -44.67
C TYR A 54 -3.32 75.23 -45.93
N ASN A 55 -4.03 75.67 -46.98
CA ASN A 55 -3.50 76.28 -48.23
C ASN A 55 -3.05 75.31 -49.34
N GLY A 56 -3.79 74.22 -49.55
CA GLY A 56 -3.77 73.47 -50.82
C GLY A 56 -3.50 71.98 -50.73
N GLY A 57 -3.56 71.39 -49.53
CA GLY A 57 -3.30 69.98 -49.22
C GLY A 57 -3.70 69.03 -50.36
N ASP A 58 -2.69 68.40 -50.94
CA ASP A 58 -2.80 67.47 -52.05
C ASP A 58 -3.22 66.06 -51.61
N LEU A 59 -3.51 65.88 -50.30
CA LEU A 59 -4.05 64.66 -49.71
C LEU A 59 -3.12 63.46 -49.91
N ASP A 60 -1.81 63.72 -49.89
CA ASP A 60 -0.78 62.69 -50.02
C ASP A 60 -0.20 62.23 -48.67
N TYR A 61 -0.57 62.90 -47.57
CA TYR A 61 -0.26 62.56 -46.18
C TYR A 61 1.23 62.61 -45.83
N ASP A 62 2.02 63.50 -46.45
CA ASP A 62 3.47 63.57 -46.25
C ASP A 62 3.99 64.72 -45.36
N ASP A 63 3.10 65.56 -44.80
CA ASP A 63 3.48 66.75 -44.02
C ASP A 63 4.14 66.41 -42.68
N VAL A 64 3.64 65.37 -41.99
CA VAL A 64 4.28 64.82 -40.78
C VAL A 64 4.30 63.30 -40.90
N ASN A 65 5.50 62.75 -41.04
CA ASN A 65 5.73 61.32 -41.19
C ASN A 65 6.38 60.75 -39.93
N LEU A 66 5.70 59.81 -39.29
CA LEU A 66 6.30 58.95 -38.25
C LEU A 66 6.49 57.55 -38.81
N VAL A 67 7.72 57.05 -38.69
CA VAL A 67 8.02 55.63 -38.91
C VAL A 67 8.10 54.98 -37.54
N ILE A 68 7.20 54.04 -37.28
CA ILE A 68 7.19 53.25 -36.05
C ILE A 68 7.74 51.87 -36.41
N GLU A 69 8.91 51.54 -35.85
CA GLU A 69 9.47 50.20 -35.92
C GLU A 69 9.13 49.46 -34.62
N THR A 70 8.52 48.28 -34.71
CA THR A 70 8.18 47.45 -33.53
C THR A 70 9.41 46.94 -32.78
N THR A 71 10.61 47.13 -33.33
CA THR A 71 11.87 46.91 -32.62
C THR A 71 12.09 47.90 -31.46
N GLY A 72 11.30 48.98 -31.36
CA GLY A 72 11.36 49.98 -30.30
C GLY A 72 10.12 50.08 -29.39
N ILE A 73 9.07 49.28 -29.62
CA ILE A 73 7.96 49.14 -28.67
C ILE A 73 8.27 47.92 -27.81
N VAL A 74 8.87 48.17 -26.64
CA VAL A 74 8.98 47.17 -25.58
C VAL A 74 7.58 47.02 -24.99
N ILE A 75 6.85 45.98 -25.40
CA ILE A 75 5.91 45.37 -24.46
C ILE A 75 6.83 44.72 -23.44
N ALA A 76 6.89 45.27 -22.23
CA ALA A 76 7.59 44.57 -21.16
C ALA A 76 6.90 43.22 -21.06
N ASP A 77 7.64 42.14 -21.28
CA ASP A 77 7.16 40.85 -20.83
C ASP A 77 6.93 40.97 -19.34
N GLU A 78 5.80 40.43 -18.88
CA GLU A 78 5.58 40.30 -17.45
C GLU A 78 6.54 39.20 -16.98
N ASP A 79 7.26 39.48 -15.91
CA ASP A 79 8.21 38.60 -15.23
C ASP A 79 7.84 38.74 -13.76
N THR A 80 6.98 37.83 -13.31
CA THR A 80 6.25 37.97 -12.04
C THR A 80 7.16 37.78 -10.83
N ASP A 81 8.25 37.03 -10.99
CA ASP A 81 9.17 36.70 -9.90
C ASP A 81 10.59 37.27 -10.05
N ASP A 82 10.81 38.07 -11.11
CA ASP A 82 12.04 38.80 -11.42
C ASP A 82 13.27 37.89 -11.61
N ASP A 83 13.08 36.67 -12.11
CA ASP A 83 14.17 35.69 -12.30
C ASP A 83 14.89 35.85 -13.67
N GLY A 84 14.30 36.64 -14.57
CA GLY A 84 14.81 36.94 -15.90
C GLY A 84 14.24 36.07 -17.03
N ILE A 85 13.26 35.21 -16.74
CA ILE A 85 12.46 34.46 -17.70
C ILE A 85 11.05 35.08 -17.77
N PRO A 86 10.52 35.40 -18.96
CA PRO A 86 9.14 35.87 -19.11
C PRO A 86 8.09 34.86 -18.63
N ASP A 87 6.97 35.34 -18.05
CA ASP A 87 5.86 34.52 -17.52
C ASP A 87 5.30 33.49 -18.54
N ASP A 88 5.40 33.74 -19.85
CA ASP A 88 4.91 32.82 -20.89
C ASP A 88 5.94 31.78 -21.36
N GLU A 89 7.19 31.91 -20.90
CA GLU A 89 8.30 30.99 -21.10
C GLU A 89 8.77 30.35 -19.77
N ASP A 90 8.22 30.79 -18.63
CA ASP A 90 8.59 30.37 -17.28
C ASP A 90 7.75 29.17 -16.77
N ASN A 91 8.41 28.05 -16.50
CA ASN A 91 7.78 26.85 -15.92
C ASN A 91 7.54 26.95 -14.39
N CYS A 92 7.91 28.07 -13.75
CA CYS A 92 7.59 28.39 -12.35
C CYS A 92 7.26 29.88 -12.13
N VAL A 93 6.26 30.42 -12.84
CA VAL A 93 5.79 31.84 -12.87
C VAL A 93 5.88 32.68 -11.57
N VAL A 94 5.86 32.07 -10.39
CA VAL A 94 5.90 32.77 -9.09
C VAL A 94 7.07 32.40 -8.19
N THR A 95 7.97 31.53 -8.65
CA THR A 95 9.10 30.97 -7.88
C THR A 95 10.38 30.99 -8.72
N PRO A 96 11.34 31.89 -8.41
CA PRO A 96 12.49 32.11 -9.29
C PRO A 96 13.31 30.85 -9.57
N ASN A 97 13.42 30.48 -10.84
CA ASN A 97 14.25 29.38 -11.36
C ASN A 97 14.86 29.71 -12.74
N PRO A 98 15.89 30.57 -12.79
CA PRO A 98 16.50 30.99 -14.06
C PRO A 98 17.14 29.87 -14.89
N ASP A 99 17.32 28.68 -14.31
CA ASP A 99 17.81 27.49 -14.98
C ASP A 99 16.70 26.66 -15.65
N GLN A 100 15.43 26.94 -15.34
CA GLN A 100 14.23 26.30 -15.92
C GLN A 100 14.34 24.78 -15.91
N ALA A 101 14.86 24.23 -14.79
CA ALA A 101 14.97 22.80 -14.61
C ALA A 101 13.56 22.19 -14.52
N ASP A 102 13.36 21.09 -15.24
CA ASP A 102 12.13 20.30 -15.33
C ASP A 102 12.58 18.87 -15.66
N ALA A 103 12.75 18.07 -14.61
CA ALA A 103 13.41 16.77 -14.71
C ALA A 103 12.51 15.67 -15.30
N ASP A 104 11.18 15.78 -15.18
CA ASP A 104 10.24 14.79 -15.71
C ASP A 104 9.51 15.23 -17.01
N GLY A 105 9.57 16.51 -17.36
CA GLY A 105 9.06 17.07 -18.60
C GLY A 105 7.56 17.30 -18.62
N ASP A 106 6.91 17.50 -17.46
CA ASP A 106 5.48 17.80 -17.36
C ASP A 106 5.13 19.28 -17.64
N GLY A 107 6.14 20.15 -17.60
CA GLY A 107 6.04 21.58 -17.87
C GLY A 107 5.92 22.47 -16.63
N GLU A 108 5.93 21.91 -15.42
CA GLU A 108 6.17 22.61 -14.16
C GLU A 108 7.67 22.48 -13.80
N GLY A 109 8.30 23.52 -13.26
CA GLY A 109 9.73 23.46 -12.95
C GLY A 109 10.04 22.80 -11.60
N ASP A 110 11.22 22.19 -11.47
CA ASP A 110 11.65 21.39 -10.30
C ASP A 110 11.47 22.11 -8.95
N VAL A 111 11.48 23.45 -8.91
CA VAL A 111 11.37 24.23 -7.67
C VAL A 111 9.92 24.50 -7.24
N CYS A 112 8.97 24.43 -8.16
CA CYS A 112 7.55 24.68 -7.94
C CYS A 112 6.71 23.41 -8.13
N ASP A 113 7.30 22.36 -8.69
CA ASP A 113 6.77 21.02 -8.79
C ASP A 113 6.77 20.31 -7.42
N VAL A 114 5.63 19.71 -7.05
CA VAL A 114 5.51 18.90 -5.83
C VAL A 114 6.24 17.57 -5.99
N CYS A 115 6.27 17.04 -7.21
CA CYS A 115 6.88 15.78 -7.57
C CYS A 115 7.86 15.92 -8.74
N PRO A 116 9.05 16.55 -8.54
CA PRO A 116 9.99 16.89 -9.62
C PRO A 116 10.54 15.75 -10.47
N ASN A 117 10.18 14.50 -10.17
CA ASN A 117 10.65 13.33 -10.91
C ASN A 117 9.47 12.45 -11.39
N ASP A 118 8.23 12.92 -11.24
CA ASP A 118 7.02 12.22 -11.65
C ASP A 118 6.04 13.17 -12.35
N ALA A 119 6.00 13.06 -13.67
CA ALA A 119 5.16 13.90 -14.53
C ALA A 119 3.65 13.74 -14.29
N GLY A 120 3.22 12.75 -13.51
CA GLY A 120 1.84 12.62 -13.06
C GLY A 120 1.49 13.59 -11.93
N ASN A 121 2.50 14.11 -11.23
CA ASN A 121 2.40 14.97 -10.07
C ASN A 121 1.52 14.33 -8.96
N GLU A 122 1.76 13.05 -8.71
CA GLU A 122 0.86 12.18 -7.94
C GLU A 122 1.18 12.22 -6.42
N ASP A 123 0.79 13.28 -5.74
CA ASP A 123 0.76 13.35 -4.25
C ASP A 123 -0.71 13.45 -3.77
N ALA A 124 -1.34 12.28 -3.58
CA ALA A 124 -2.78 12.22 -3.36
C ALA A 124 -3.21 12.70 -1.96
N ASP A 125 -2.33 12.62 -0.97
CA ASP A 125 -2.63 13.01 0.42
C ASP A 125 -1.92 14.29 0.89
N ASN A 126 -1.09 14.88 0.03
CA ASN A 126 -0.39 16.16 0.19
C ASN A 126 0.61 16.15 1.35
N ASP A 127 1.35 15.06 1.51
CA ASP A 127 2.40 14.93 2.53
C ASP A 127 3.81 15.28 2.02
N GLY A 128 3.95 15.51 0.72
CA GLY A 128 5.20 15.85 0.04
C GLY A 128 6.01 14.64 -0.41
N ILE A 129 5.44 13.43 -0.38
CA ILE A 129 6.01 12.21 -0.94
C ILE A 129 5.14 11.75 -2.12
N CYS A 130 5.80 11.35 -3.21
CA CYS A 130 5.14 11.19 -4.49
C CYS A 130 4.90 9.72 -4.83
N GLY A 131 3.67 9.41 -5.24
CA GLY A 131 3.27 8.21 -5.95
C GLY A 131 3.89 6.92 -5.43
N ALA A 132 4.86 6.39 -6.18
CA ALA A 132 5.51 5.11 -5.90
C ALA A 132 6.58 5.17 -4.79
N ASP A 133 7.03 6.36 -4.41
CA ASP A 133 7.94 6.57 -3.29
C ASP A 133 7.20 6.71 -1.95
N ASP A 134 5.86 6.85 -1.99
CA ASP A 134 5.00 6.93 -0.81
C ASP A 134 4.52 5.53 -0.38
N ASN A 135 4.93 5.10 0.82
CA ASN A 135 4.51 3.83 1.42
C ASN A 135 3.09 3.87 2.00
N CYS A 136 2.42 5.03 1.99
CA CYS A 136 1.02 5.21 2.32
C CYS A 136 0.29 6.22 1.42
N PRO A 137 0.04 5.91 0.12
CA PRO A 137 -0.48 6.86 -0.90
C PRO A 137 -1.83 7.54 -0.63
N ALA A 138 -2.50 7.23 0.48
CA ALA A 138 -3.79 7.79 0.85
C ALA A 138 -3.81 8.33 2.30
N VAL A 139 -2.70 8.22 3.03
CA VAL A 139 -2.59 8.58 4.45
C VAL A 139 -1.26 9.29 4.70
N SER A 140 -1.35 10.62 4.78
CA SER A 140 -0.21 11.50 4.97
C SER A 140 0.73 11.05 6.09
N ASN A 141 1.97 10.74 5.72
CA ASN A 141 3.03 10.25 6.59
C ASN A 141 4.40 10.70 6.07
N SER A 142 4.64 12.01 6.05
CA SER A 142 5.87 12.63 5.51
C SER A 142 7.20 12.14 6.10
N ASN A 143 7.18 11.33 7.18
CA ASN A 143 8.35 10.68 7.75
C ASN A 143 8.65 9.30 7.13
N GLN A 144 7.73 8.74 6.35
CA GLN A 144 7.80 7.45 5.66
C GLN A 144 8.29 6.35 6.60
N ALA A 145 7.78 6.35 7.84
CA ALA A 145 8.10 5.31 8.81
C ALA A 145 7.46 3.99 8.38
N ASP A 146 8.24 2.93 8.48
CA ASP A 146 7.91 1.54 8.13
C ASP A 146 8.77 0.69 9.08
N ALA A 147 8.21 0.32 10.23
CA ALA A 147 8.98 -0.22 11.34
C ALA A 147 9.35 -1.70 11.17
N ASP A 148 8.60 -2.46 10.37
CA ASP A 148 8.84 -3.87 10.09
C ASP A 148 9.40 -4.14 8.67
N GLU A 149 9.52 -3.10 7.85
CA GLU A 149 10.11 -3.11 6.51
C GLU A 149 9.33 -3.97 5.49
N ASP A 150 7.99 -4.00 5.61
CA ASP A 150 7.11 -4.72 4.69
C ASP A 150 6.69 -3.91 3.44
N GLY A 151 6.97 -2.60 3.47
CA GLY A 151 6.67 -1.65 2.40
C GLY A 151 5.33 -0.91 2.53
N LEU A 152 4.54 -1.21 3.55
CA LEU A 152 3.41 -0.40 4.01
C LEU A 152 3.91 0.52 5.13
N GLY A 153 3.59 1.82 5.06
CA GLY A 153 3.99 2.72 6.13
C GLY A 153 3.19 2.49 7.41
N ASP A 154 3.81 2.78 8.56
CA ASP A 154 3.20 2.68 9.90
C ASP A 154 1.82 3.37 10.01
N ALA A 155 1.57 4.38 9.16
CA ALA A 155 0.35 5.18 9.17
C ALA A 155 -0.84 4.46 8.50
N CYS A 156 -0.58 3.56 7.57
CA CYS A 156 -1.60 2.82 6.81
C CYS A 156 -1.50 1.31 6.96
N ASP A 157 -0.49 0.82 7.66
CA ASP A 157 -0.35 -0.58 8.04
C ASP A 157 -1.24 -0.93 9.25
N ALA A 158 -1.97 -2.04 9.14
CA ALA A 158 -2.76 -2.59 10.22
C ALA A 158 -1.88 -3.29 11.28
N CYS A 159 -0.71 -3.79 10.88
CA CYS A 159 0.22 -4.56 11.68
C CYS A 159 1.63 -3.95 11.66
N PRO A 160 1.81 -2.69 12.13
CA PRO A 160 3.02 -1.87 11.92
C PRO A 160 4.28 -2.35 12.66
N ASN A 161 4.30 -3.56 13.20
CA ASN A 161 5.50 -4.16 13.81
C ASN A 161 5.68 -5.61 13.35
N ASP A 162 4.95 -6.03 12.31
CA ASP A 162 4.87 -7.39 11.83
C ASP A 162 4.70 -7.43 10.30
N ALA A 163 5.83 -7.68 9.62
CA ALA A 163 5.88 -7.75 8.17
C ALA A 163 5.06 -8.89 7.54
N THR A 164 4.58 -9.86 8.34
CA THR A 164 3.68 -10.91 7.85
C THR A 164 2.21 -10.52 7.88
N ASN A 165 1.87 -9.39 8.51
CA ASN A 165 0.51 -8.88 8.65
C ASN A 165 -0.46 -9.92 9.24
N ASP A 166 -1.76 -9.72 9.03
CA ASP A 166 -2.82 -10.68 9.32
C ASP A 166 -2.94 -11.70 8.17
N ALA A 167 -2.18 -12.80 8.25
CA ALA A 167 -2.08 -13.75 7.14
C ALA A 167 -3.35 -14.57 6.93
N ASP A 168 -4.13 -14.84 7.98
CA ASP A 168 -5.33 -15.64 7.92
C ASP A 168 -6.64 -14.81 7.82
N GLY A 169 -6.53 -13.50 8.02
CA GLY A 169 -7.57 -12.51 7.79
C GLY A 169 -8.59 -12.40 8.92
N ASP A 170 -8.20 -12.73 10.16
CA ASP A 170 -9.09 -12.70 11.31
C ASP A 170 -9.08 -11.38 12.09
N GLY A 171 -8.15 -10.48 11.77
CA GLY A 171 -7.96 -9.18 12.38
C GLY A 171 -6.92 -9.12 13.51
N VAL A 172 -6.14 -10.18 13.71
CA VAL A 172 -5.00 -10.25 14.63
C VAL A 172 -3.71 -10.35 13.80
N CYS A 173 -2.67 -9.62 14.21
CA CYS A 173 -1.38 -9.68 13.53
C CYS A 173 -0.65 -10.98 13.89
N GLU A 174 0.03 -11.58 12.91
CA GLU A 174 0.75 -12.85 13.02
C GLU A 174 1.70 -12.91 14.24
N ASP A 175 2.38 -11.81 14.59
CA ASP A 175 3.30 -11.74 15.73
C ASP A 175 2.62 -11.91 17.10
N VAL A 176 1.30 -11.70 17.17
CA VAL A 176 0.48 -11.80 18.39
C VAL A 176 -0.71 -12.74 18.24
N ASP A 177 -0.83 -13.43 17.11
CA ASP A 177 -1.86 -14.43 16.83
C ASP A 177 -1.45 -15.77 17.45
N ASN A 178 -2.34 -16.35 18.26
CA ASN A 178 -2.14 -17.68 18.85
C ASN A 178 -2.49 -18.83 17.88
N CYS A 179 -3.06 -18.53 16.70
CA CYS A 179 -3.29 -19.47 15.61
C CYS A 179 -3.05 -18.86 14.21
N PRO A 180 -1.79 -18.48 13.87
CA PRO A 180 -1.35 -17.94 12.56
C PRO A 180 -1.98 -18.47 11.26
N GLY A 181 -2.38 -19.74 11.26
CA GLY A 181 -2.90 -20.42 10.08
C GLY A 181 -4.40 -20.66 10.10
N ALA A 182 -5.13 -20.18 11.12
CA ALA A 182 -6.50 -20.56 11.39
C ALA A 182 -7.30 -19.47 12.12
N ALA A 183 -8.04 -18.69 11.31
CA ALA A 183 -8.79 -17.53 11.77
C ALA A 183 -9.63 -17.78 13.04
N ASN A 184 -9.28 -17.06 14.11
CA ASN A 184 -9.90 -17.09 15.43
C ASN A 184 -9.80 -15.73 16.13
N ALA A 185 -10.50 -14.72 15.59
CA ALA A 185 -10.48 -13.35 16.09
C ALA A 185 -10.78 -13.16 17.61
N ASP A 186 -11.34 -14.17 18.30
CA ASP A 186 -11.56 -14.15 19.74
C ASP A 186 -10.34 -14.61 20.56
N GLN A 187 -9.31 -15.13 19.89
CA GLN A 187 -8.03 -15.61 20.43
C GLN A 187 -8.25 -16.52 21.64
N ALA A 188 -9.29 -17.38 21.55
CA ALA A 188 -9.61 -18.33 22.60
C ALA A 188 -8.42 -19.27 22.83
N ASN A 189 -8.01 -19.39 24.09
CA ASN A 189 -6.91 -20.24 24.55
C ASN A 189 -7.24 -20.63 26.00
N ALA A 190 -7.85 -21.81 26.17
CA ALA A 190 -8.49 -22.22 27.41
C ALA A 190 -7.50 -22.71 28.48
N ASP A 191 -6.35 -23.25 28.11
CA ASP A 191 -5.30 -23.68 29.04
C ASP A 191 -4.15 -22.67 29.20
N GLY A 192 -4.03 -21.72 28.28
CA GLY A 192 -3.10 -20.60 28.34
C GLY A 192 -1.70 -20.95 27.84
N ASP A 193 -1.54 -21.93 26.96
CA ASP A 193 -0.27 -22.22 26.31
C ASP A 193 0.01 -21.28 25.10
N GLU A 194 0.89 -21.67 24.17
CA GLU A 194 1.20 -20.83 22.99
C GLU A 194 0.17 -20.98 21.86
N ALA A 195 -0.61 -22.06 21.83
CA ALA A 195 -1.59 -22.35 20.79
C ALA A 195 -3.00 -21.86 21.17
N GLY A 196 -3.77 -21.38 20.20
CA GLY A 196 -5.20 -21.11 20.41
C GLY A 196 -6.05 -22.37 20.25
N ASP A 197 -7.23 -22.37 20.89
CA ASP A 197 -8.16 -23.51 20.95
C ASP A 197 -8.46 -24.16 19.58
N ILE A 198 -8.39 -23.40 18.49
CA ILE A 198 -8.74 -23.89 17.14
C ILE A 198 -7.59 -24.63 16.45
N CYS A 199 -6.34 -24.30 16.79
CA CYS A 199 -5.13 -24.88 16.22
C CYS A 199 -4.37 -25.76 17.20
N ASP A 200 -4.81 -25.78 18.45
CA ASP A 200 -4.33 -26.66 19.51
C ASP A 200 -4.93 -28.07 19.38
N LEU A 201 -4.07 -29.08 19.53
CA LEU A 201 -4.46 -30.49 19.58
C LEU A 201 -5.12 -30.85 20.92
N CYS A 202 -4.73 -30.15 21.98
CA CYS A 202 -5.14 -30.34 23.35
C CYS A 202 -5.66 -29.06 24.03
N PRO A 203 -6.79 -28.47 23.57
CA PRO A 203 -7.29 -27.14 24.00
C PRO A 203 -7.60 -26.93 25.49
N ASN A 204 -7.38 -27.92 26.34
CA ASN A 204 -7.64 -27.81 27.78
C ASN A 204 -6.43 -28.27 28.60
N ASP A 205 -5.29 -28.49 27.96
CA ASP A 205 -4.06 -28.96 28.57
C ASP A 205 -2.83 -28.30 27.96
N ALA A 206 -2.28 -27.32 28.67
CA ALA A 206 -1.06 -26.62 28.29
C ALA A 206 0.21 -27.52 28.26
N GLY A 207 0.12 -28.74 28.79
CA GLY A 207 1.16 -29.77 28.65
C GLY A 207 1.13 -30.48 27.30
N ASP A 208 0.06 -30.27 26.53
CA ASP A 208 -0.17 -30.85 25.22
C ASP A 208 -0.14 -32.40 25.27
N ASP A 209 0.02 -33.03 24.11
CA ASP A 209 0.40 -34.45 24.00
C ASP A 209 1.90 -34.63 24.28
N ALA A 210 2.27 -34.64 25.57
CA ALA A 210 3.66 -34.64 26.02
C ALA A 210 4.50 -35.84 25.54
N ASP A 211 3.88 -37.00 25.28
CA ASP A 211 4.55 -38.21 24.79
C ASP A 211 4.24 -38.57 23.33
N GLY A 212 3.39 -37.79 22.66
CA GLY A 212 3.10 -37.91 21.24
C GLY A 212 2.22 -39.12 20.89
N ASP A 213 1.42 -39.60 21.85
CA ASP A 213 0.59 -40.79 21.71
C ASP A 213 -0.84 -40.52 21.18
N GLY A 214 -1.19 -39.24 21.05
CA GLY A 214 -2.48 -38.75 20.58
C GLY A 214 -3.53 -38.61 21.69
N VAL A 215 -3.13 -38.60 22.96
CA VAL A 215 -3.96 -38.32 24.13
C VAL A 215 -3.37 -37.17 24.93
N CYS A 216 -4.19 -36.14 25.19
CA CYS A 216 -3.79 -34.99 25.98
C CYS A 216 -3.47 -35.38 27.43
N GLY A 217 -2.43 -34.80 28.02
CA GLY A 217 -1.97 -35.09 29.37
C GLY A 217 -3.04 -34.99 30.45
N ASP A 218 -3.99 -34.04 30.34
CA ASP A 218 -5.09 -33.85 31.30
C ASP A 218 -6.03 -35.06 31.41
N VAL A 219 -6.13 -35.85 30.33
CA VAL A 219 -6.92 -37.09 30.24
C VAL A 219 -6.06 -38.34 30.08
N ASP A 220 -4.74 -38.19 29.93
CA ASP A 220 -3.76 -39.27 29.90
C ASP A 220 -3.44 -39.74 31.32
N ALA A 221 -3.82 -40.99 31.60
CA ALA A 221 -3.55 -41.59 32.90
C ALA A 221 -2.08 -42.01 33.06
N CYS A 222 -1.31 -42.00 31.98
CA CYS A 222 0.09 -42.36 31.93
C CYS A 222 0.96 -41.29 31.20
N GLU A 223 0.73 -40.01 31.49
CA GLU A 223 1.48 -38.84 30.98
C GLU A 223 3.01 -39.09 30.94
N GLY A 224 3.57 -39.24 29.73
CA GLY A 224 5.00 -39.53 29.53
C GLY A 224 5.32 -40.98 29.14
N THR A 225 4.32 -41.74 28.69
CA THR A 225 4.47 -43.07 28.13
C THR A 225 4.99 -43.00 26.71
N GLU A 226 6.24 -43.39 26.51
CA GLU A 226 6.67 -43.64 25.14
C GLU A 226 6.02 -44.93 24.60
N LEU A 227 5.04 -44.78 23.71
CA LEU A 227 4.55 -45.87 22.86
C LEU A 227 5.56 -46.19 21.76
N THR A 228 6.78 -46.56 22.14
CA THR A 228 7.80 -46.93 21.16
C THR A 228 7.47 -48.28 20.52
N GLU A 229 7.58 -48.35 19.19
CA GLU A 229 7.84 -49.60 18.49
C GLU A 229 9.13 -50.21 19.04
N SER A 230 9.01 -51.02 20.10
CA SER A 230 9.86 -52.18 20.34
C SER A 230 9.38 -52.91 21.59
N VAL A 231 8.42 -53.79 21.40
CA VAL A 231 8.36 -54.98 22.26
C VAL A 231 9.06 -56.10 21.50
N PRO A 232 10.32 -56.45 21.83
CA PRO A 232 10.91 -57.68 21.33
C PRO A 232 10.06 -58.86 21.79
N THR A 233 9.64 -59.64 20.81
CA THR A 233 8.87 -60.88 20.89
C THR A 233 9.59 -62.04 21.58
N GLU A 234 10.69 -61.80 22.31
CA GLU A 234 11.51 -62.90 22.83
C GLU A 234 11.12 -63.39 24.23
N GLU A 235 10.45 -62.60 25.07
CA GLU A 235 9.97 -63.08 26.38
C GLU A 235 8.46 -62.99 26.62
N LEU A 236 7.73 -62.30 25.76
CA LEU A 236 6.27 -62.24 25.83
C LEU A 236 5.64 -63.37 25.02
N GLY A 237 5.00 -64.32 25.70
CA GLY A 237 4.16 -65.30 25.02
C GLY A 237 2.92 -64.62 24.46
N VAL A 238 2.44 -65.03 23.28
CA VAL A 238 1.17 -64.62 22.62
C VAL A 238 0.47 -63.39 23.24
N ASN A 239 0.93 -62.19 22.91
CA ASN A 239 0.27 -60.95 23.36
C ASN A 239 -1.16 -60.87 22.83
N ARG A 240 -2.11 -60.58 23.72
CA ARG A 240 -3.52 -60.39 23.37
C ARG A 240 -3.84 -58.98 22.88
N PHE A 241 -3.21 -57.93 23.41
CA PHE A 241 -3.37 -56.53 23.00
C PHE A 241 -2.04 -55.78 23.15
N ALA A 242 -1.56 -55.16 22.08
CA ALA A 242 -0.39 -54.27 22.06
C ALA A 242 -0.50 -53.30 20.87
N LEU A 243 -0.01 -52.06 20.98
CA LEU A 243 0.07 -51.14 19.84
C LEU A 243 1.36 -51.46 19.05
N ILE A 244 1.26 -52.21 17.95
CA ILE A 244 2.44 -52.77 17.27
C ILE A 244 2.88 -51.93 16.07
N ASP A 245 1.93 -51.31 15.36
CA ASP A 245 2.20 -50.53 14.15
C ASP A 245 1.92 -49.02 14.30
N GLY A 246 1.65 -48.58 15.54
CA GLY A 246 1.43 -47.18 15.88
C GLY A 246 0.14 -46.59 15.29
N ASP A 247 -0.84 -47.42 14.90
CA ASP A 247 -2.10 -46.97 14.28
C ASP A 247 -3.15 -46.43 15.28
N GLY A 248 -2.79 -46.27 16.55
CA GLY A 248 -3.68 -45.90 17.65
C GLY A 248 -4.61 -47.03 18.12
N VAL A 249 -4.51 -48.24 17.56
CA VAL A 249 -5.35 -49.39 17.85
C VAL A 249 -4.52 -50.54 18.40
N PHE A 250 -4.93 -51.08 19.55
CA PHE A 250 -4.26 -52.24 20.12
C PHE A 250 -4.53 -53.50 19.28
N ASP A 251 -3.46 -53.99 18.65
CA ASP A 251 -3.40 -55.21 17.87
C ASP A 251 -3.47 -56.48 18.71
N THR A 252 -4.04 -57.52 18.10
CA THR A 252 -4.10 -58.85 18.71
C THR A 252 -3.44 -59.88 17.80
N VAL A 253 -2.59 -60.75 18.36
CA VAL A 253 -2.04 -61.88 17.58
C VAL A 253 -2.92 -63.10 17.80
N SER A 254 -3.72 -63.45 16.78
CA SER A 254 -4.72 -64.54 16.85
C SER A 254 -4.09 -65.90 17.24
N PRO A 255 -4.39 -66.48 18.41
CA PRO A 255 -3.97 -67.83 18.72
C PRO A 255 -4.99 -68.78 18.11
N ARG A 256 -4.64 -69.41 16.97
CA ARG A 256 -5.35 -70.56 16.34
C ARG A 256 -6.78 -70.80 16.87
N GLY A 257 -7.72 -69.91 16.53
CA GLY A 257 -9.14 -70.09 16.82
C GLY A 257 -9.86 -68.83 17.32
N ARG A 258 -10.55 -68.15 16.39
CA ARG A 258 -11.39 -66.93 16.54
C ARG A 258 -10.63 -65.72 17.10
N GLY A 259 -10.53 -64.67 16.27
CA GLY A 259 -9.94 -63.39 16.64
C GLY A 259 -10.65 -62.68 17.81
N PRO A 260 -10.18 -61.50 18.18
CA PRO A 260 -10.67 -60.77 19.35
C PRO A 260 -12.13 -60.36 19.17
N ARG A 261 -12.84 -60.21 20.29
CA ARG A 261 -14.27 -59.80 20.29
C ARG A 261 -14.46 -58.28 20.21
N ARG A 262 -13.38 -57.51 20.37
CA ARG A 262 -13.31 -56.05 20.52
C ARG A 262 -11.85 -55.62 20.27
N SER A 263 -11.65 -54.43 19.70
CA SER A 263 -10.39 -53.67 19.72
C SER A 263 -10.47 -52.57 20.78
N TYR A 264 -9.32 -52.10 21.25
CA TYR A 264 -9.18 -50.96 22.16
C TYR A 264 -8.31 -49.94 21.45
N THR A 265 -8.59 -48.65 21.62
CA THR A 265 -7.72 -47.57 21.15
C THR A 265 -6.88 -47.02 22.30
N ILE A 266 -5.88 -46.19 21.99
CA ILE A 266 -5.12 -45.45 23.00
C ILE A 266 -6.06 -44.58 23.86
N GLN A 267 -7.06 -43.95 23.23
CA GLN A 267 -8.08 -43.16 23.92
C GLN A 267 -8.96 -44.02 24.84
N ASP A 268 -9.34 -45.23 24.41
CA ASP A 268 -10.06 -46.16 25.29
C ASP A 268 -9.24 -46.41 26.57
N THR A 269 -7.91 -46.48 26.49
CA THR A 269 -7.03 -46.79 27.61
C THR A 269 -6.47 -45.57 28.33
N HIS A 270 -6.89 -44.35 27.99
CA HIS A 270 -6.33 -43.12 28.55
C HIS A 270 -4.78 -43.09 28.44
N GLY A 271 -4.25 -43.28 27.22
CA GLY A 271 -2.80 -43.20 26.91
C GLY A 271 -1.94 -44.39 27.37
N CYS A 272 -2.42 -45.14 28.37
CA CYS A 272 -1.59 -46.18 28.97
C CYS A 272 -1.28 -47.38 28.06
N SER A 273 0.00 -47.75 28.01
CA SER A 273 0.43 -49.02 27.43
C SER A 273 -0.12 -50.20 28.22
N CYS A 274 -0.22 -51.36 27.57
CA CYS A 274 -0.66 -52.57 28.25
C CYS A 274 0.21 -52.95 29.48
N SER A 275 1.53 -52.78 29.41
CA SER A 275 2.42 -53.03 30.55
C SER A 275 2.05 -52.18 31.76
N GLN A 276 1.74 -50.90 31.55
CA GLN A 276 1.38 -49.98 32.61
C GLN A 276 0.02 -50.28 33.20
N ILE A 277 -0.97 -50.64 32.37
CA ILE A 277 -2.28 -51.08 32.88
C ILE A 277 -2.12 -52.29 33.80
N ILE A 278 -1.27 -53.26 33.43
CA ILE A 278 -1.01 -54.45 34.25
C ILE A 278 -0.33 -54.09 35.57
N GLU A 279 0.62 -53.16 35.54
CA GLU A 279 1.32 -52.66 36.72
C GLU A 279 0.36 -51.88 37.64
N ALA A 280 -0.41 -50.94 37.09
CA ALA A 280 -1.35 -50.11 37.84
C ALA A 280 -2.49 -50.93 38.48
N LEU A 281 -2.94 -52.01 37.84
CA LEU A 281 -3.94 -52.93 38.38
C LEU A 281 -3.37 -54.02 39.32
N ASP A 282 -2.05 -54.03 39.57
CA ASP A 282 -1.34 -55.02 40.41
C ASP A 282 -1.67 -56.48 40.05
N LEU A 283 -1.73 -56.79 38.74
CA LEU A 283 -2.11 -58.14 38.27
C LEU A 283 -0.95 -59.16 38.32
N GLY A 284 0.27 -58.69 38.58
CA GLY A 284 1.49 -59.48 38.77
C GLY A 284 2.16 -60.02 37.48
N GLU A 285 3.33 -60.66 37.64
CA GLU A 285 4.21 -61.14 36.54
C GLU A 285 3.53 -62.12 35.57
N GLY A 286 2.44 -62.76 35.99
CA GLY A 286 1.67 -63.65 35.13
C GLY A 286 1.02 -62.91 33.96
N HIS A 287 0.58 -61.67 34.17
CA HIS A 287 -0.07 -60.86 33.14
C HIS A 287 0.94 -60.14 32.26
N THR A 288 2.07 -59.69 32.82
CA THR A 288 3.14 -59.05 32.06
C THR A 288 3.69 -59.97 30.95
N LYS A 289 3.71 -61.29 31.18
CA LYS A 289 4.20 -62.28 30.21
C LYS A 289 3.28 -62.53 29.00
N PHE A 290 1.98 -62.30 29.12
CA PHE A 290 0.99 -62.64 28.08
C PHE A 290 0.22 -61.43 27.53
N GLY A 291 0.61 -60.23 27.98
CA GLY A 291 -0.13 -59.00 27.74
C GLY A 291 -1.50 -58.96 28.42
N CYS A 292 -2.23 -57.89 28.13
CA CYS A 292 -3.46 -57.53 28.81
C CYS A 292 -4.57 -58.48 28.38
N SER A 293 -5.32 -59.01 29.34
CA SER A 293 -6.57 -59.68 29.03
C SER A 293 -7.65 -58.64 28.72
N ILE A 294 -8.67 -59.04 27.96
CA ILE A 294 -9.90 -58.25 27.76
C ILE A 294 -10.44 -57.76 29.11
N SER A 295 -10.42 -58.61 30.14
CA SER A 295 -10.86 -58.22 31.48
C SER A 295 -10.01 -57.12 32.10
N ALA A 296 -8.68 -57.14 31.92
CA ALA A 296 -7.81 -56.10 32.48
C ALA A 296 -8.07 -54.76 31.79
N MET A 297 -8.25 -54.76 30.46
CA MET A 297 -8.59 -53.56 29.71
C MET A 297 -10.00 -53.06 30.09
N ASP A 298 -10.99 -53.94 30.21
CA ASP A 298 -12.35 -53.56 30.65
C ASP A 298 -12.37 -53.01 32.08
N ASP A 299 -11.62 -53.63 33.00
CA ASP A 299 -11.51 -53.20 34.39
C ASP A 299 -10.82 -51.82 34.48
N TRP A 300 -9.75 -51.60 33.71
CA TRP A 300 -9.09 -50.29 33.59
C TRP A 300 -10.05 -49.19 33.13
N ILE A 301 -10.75 -49.42 32.03
CA ILE A 301 -11.70 -48.45 31.46
C ILE A 301 -12.82 -48.12 32.43
N ALA A 302 -13.29 -49.10 33.21
CA ALA A 302 -14.33 -48.88 34.20
C ALA A 302 -13.87 -48.04 35.41
N THR A 303 -12.58 -47.73 35.53
CA THR A 303 -12.04 -46.89 36.63
C THR A 303 -12.01 -45.39 36.33
N PHE A 304 -12.24 -45.00 35.08
CA PHE A 304 -12.25 -43.60 34.62
C PHE A 304 -13.63 -43.20 34.08
#